data_AF-A0ABD1HF11-F1
#
_entry.id   AF-A0ABD1HF11-F1
#
_cell.length_a   1.000
_cell.length_b   1.000
_cell.length_c   1.000
_cell.angle_alpha   90.00
_cell.angle_beta   90.00
_cell.angle_gamma   90.00
#
_symmetry.space_group_name_H-M   'P 1'
#
loop_
_entity.id
_entity.type
_entity.pdbx_description
1 polymer ?
#
loop_
_entity_poly.entity_id
_entity_poly.type
_entity_poly.pdbx_seq_one_letter_code
_entity_poly.pdbx_strand_id
1 'polypeptide(L)'
;MNPRKSNPAASIKLIVYGMPLFFLLLTFGAMFKDKLYTSPNTLTVSAALRPHQQHCNVPAGIISKLEPLIAEEPLDVWEGLGKEESHIKYLPSMTDLAAKRRFIYIDLGARDYDSSIGSWFEKQYPKQNKTFEIYAVEADASFHAQYRARPGVTLLPYAAWVRNETVVFGSKPIVAGSKVWRMRPFGRIEGEQAAEDGMSAVVRVAAFDFVEWLRRTVTADDFVVVKMDVEGTEIALIKDLVRRDAMCLIDELFMECHFDRYVKCCSGERINRFNFSYSQCYHLFKELRDMGSAVHQWW
;
A
#
# COMPACT_ATOMS: atom_id res chain seq x y z
N MET A 1 -86.53 26.15 -8.52
CA MET A 1 -85.30 26.29 -9.32
C MET A 1 -84.10 26.00 -8.43
N ASN A 2 -83.37 24.93 -8.72
CA ASN A 2 -82.06 24.57 -8.13
C ASN A 2 -80.96 25.48 -8.76
N PRO A 3 -79.67 25.53 -8.34
CA PRO A 3 -78.97 24.53 -7.52
C PRO A 3 -77.81 24.97 -6.56
N ARG A 4 -77.47 24.01 -5.67
CA ARG A 4 -76.13 23.53 -5.23
C ARG A 4 -75.18 24.46 -4.45
N LYS A 5 -74.73 23.95 -3.29
CA LYS A 5 -73.39 23.33 -3.17
C LYS A 5 -73.35 22.32 -2.01
N SER A 6 -72.80 21.16 -2.32
CA SER A 6 -72.64 19.96 -1.50
C SER A 6 -71.30 19.95 -0.76
N ASN A 7 -71.28 19.58 0.52
CA ASN A 7 -70.06 19.17 1.23
C ASN A 7 -69.96 17.63 1.22
N PRO A 8 -68.78 17.05 0.90
CA PRO A 8 -68.63 15.61 0.77
C PRO A 8 -68.32 14.91 2.10
N ALA A 9 -68.52 13.60 2.04
CA ALA A 9 -68.55 12.63 3.11
C ALA A 9 -67.19 12.32 3.77
N ALA A 10 -67.29 11.80 4.99
CA ALA A 10 -66.21 11.17 5.72
C ALA A 10 -65.75 9.88 5.02
N SER A 11 -64.45 9.77 4.75
CA SER A 11 -63.81 8.53 4.27
C SER A 11 -63.04 7.86 5.39
N ILE A 12 -63.37 6.59 5.54
CA ILE A 12 -62.83 5.59 6.48
C ILE A 12 -61.32 5.41 6.24
N LYS A 13 -60.52 5.47 7.32
CA LYS A 13 -59.10 5.11 7.30
C LYS A 13 -58.96 3.59 7.23
N LEU A 14 -58.50 3.08 6.09
CA LEU A 14 -58.01 1.71 5.95
C LEU A 14 -56.49 1.72 6.20
N ILE A 15 -56.06 1.16 7.32
CA ILE A 15 -54.64 0.95 7.62
C ILE A 15 -54.20 -0.30 6.86
N VAL A 16 -53.38 -0.13 5.82
CA VAL A 16 -52.68 -1.23 5.16
C VAL A 16 -51.29 -1.32 5.78
N TYR A 17 -51.06 -2.30 6.65
CA TYR A 17 -49.71 -2.77 6.96
C TYR A 17 -49.32 -3.80 5.90
N GLY A 18 -48.51 -3.39 4.94
CA GLY A 18 -47.94 -4.26 3.92
C GLY A 18 -46.53 -3.82 3.56
N MET A 19 -45.54 -4.48 4.20
CA MET A 19 -44.10 -4.58 3.87
C MET A 19 -43.29 -3.28 3.58
N PRO A 20 -42.12 -3.15 4.25
CA PRO A 20 -40.92 -3.67 3.57
C PRO A 20 -39.93 -4.31 4.55
N LEU A 21 -39.92 -5.64 4.62
CA LEU A 21 -38.84 -6.42 5.25
C LEU A 21 -37.87 -6.97 4.20
N PHE A 22 -37.57 -6.19 3.16
CA PHE A 22 -36.60 -6.58 2.12
C PHE A 22 -35.55 -5.52 1.78
N PHE A 23 -35.66 -4.31 2.34
CA PHE A 23 -34.65 -3.25 2.16
C PHE A 23 -33.64 -3.14 3.32
N LEU A 24 -33.87 -3.83 4.44
CA LEU A 24 -32.95 -3.78 5.60
C LEU A 24 -31.77 -4.76 5.52
N LEU A 25 -31.76 -5.69 4.57
CA LEU A 25 -30.69 -6.69 4.43
C LEU A 25 -29.55 -6.25 3.50
N LEU A 26 -29.74 -5.21 2.69
CA LEU A 26 -28.69 -4.70 1.79
C LEU A 26 -27.81 -3.60 2.43
N THR A 27 -28.26 -2.95 3.50
CA THR A 27 -27.47 -1.92 4.20
C THR A 27 -26.60 -2.48 5.32
N PHE A 28 -26.96 -3.63 5.90
CA PHE A 28 -26.12 -4.30 6.90
C PHE A 28 -24.88 -4.98 6.29
N GLY A 29 -24.92 -5.40 5.01
CA GLY A 29 -23.76 -5.99 4.33
C GLY A 29 -22.62 -5.00 4.03
N ALA A 30 -22.93 -3.71 3.84
CA ALA A 30 -21.95 -2.69 3.55
C ALA A 30 -21.20 -2.22 4.81
N MET A 31 -21.89 -2.06 5.95
CA MET A 31 -21.27 -1.57 7.20
C MET A 31 -20.33 -2.57 7.88
N PHE A 32 -20.39 -3.87 7.55
CA PHE A 32 -19.48 -4.87 8.10
C PHE A 32 -18.17 -5.02 7.31
N LYS A 33 -18.10 -4.56 6.05
CA LYS A 33 -16.85 -4.62 5.27
C LYS A 33 -15.85 -3.53 5.70
N ASP A 34 -16.34 -2.33 6.01
CA ASP A 34 -15.46 -1.22 6.39
C ASP A 34 -14.86 -1.39 7.81
N LYS A 35 -15.59 -2.04 8.74
CA LYS A 35 -15.09 -2.29 10.10
C LYS A 35 -13.94 -3.30 10.20
N LEU A 36 -13.75 -4.15 9.19
CA LEU A 36 -12.62 -5.08 9.15
C LEU A 36 -11.30 -4.39 8.78
N TYR A 37 -11.35 -3.17 8.23
CA TYR A 37 -10.17 -2.41 7.85
C TYR A 37 -9.61 -1.53 8.99
N THR A 38 -10.41 -1.29 10.04
CA THR A 38 -10.13 -0.26 11.05
C THR A 38 -9.84 -0.79 12.46
N SER A 39 -9.55 -2.08 12.66
CA SER A 39 -9.11 -2.58 13.98
C SER A 39 -7.58 -2.43 14.11
N PRO A 40 -7.07 -1.49 14.94
CA PRO A 40 -5.63 -1.24 15.05
C PRO A 40 -4.91 -2.29 15.92
N ASN A 41 -5.66 -3.15 16.62
CA ASN A 41 -5.12 -3.99 17.69
C ASN A 41 -4.80 -5.43 17.28
N THR A 42 -4.92 -5.78 15.99
CA THR A 42 -4.50 -7.10 15.49
C THR A 42 -3.66 -6.91 14.24
N LEU A 43 -2.36 -6.74 14.48
CA LEU A 43 -1.35 -6.47 13.44
C LEU A 43 -0.73 -7.74 12.86
N THR A 44 -1.18 -8.91 13.30
CA THR A 44 -0.70 -10.16 12.74
C THR A 44 -1.32 -10.34 11.35
N VAL A 45 -0.47 -10.42 10.33
CA VAL A 45 -0.83 -11.00 9.04
C VAL A 45 -1.46 -12.37 9.27
N SER A 46 -1.02 -13.07 10.32
CA SER A 46 -1.63 -14.31 10.84
C SER A 46 -3.15 -14.24 11.05
N ALA A 47 -3.71 -13.09 11.44
CA ALA A 47 -5.17 -12.93 11.56
C ALA A 47 -5.89 -12.76 10.20
N ALA A 48 -5.17 -12.33 9.17
CA ALA A 48 -5.63 -12.32 7.78
C ALA A 48 -5.43 -13.67 7.07
N LEU A 49 -4.66 -14.60 7.68
CA LEU A 49 -4.44 -15.93 7.13
C LEU A 49 -5.72 -16.78 7.24
N ARG A 50 -6.11 -17.42 6.15
CA ARG A 50 -7.17 -18.45 6.18
C ARG A 50 -6.58 -19.76 6.72
N PRO A 51 -7.39 -20.66 7.30
CA PRO A 51 -6.93 -21.97 7.77
C PRO A 51 -6.33 -22.90 6.68
N HIS A 52 -6.35 -22.49 5.41
CA HIS A 52 -5.78 -23.21 4.26
C HIS A 52 -4.74 -22.37 3.48
N GLN A 53 -3.97 -21.50 4.14
CA GLN A 53 -3.04 -20.61 3.44
C GLN A 53 -1.88 -21.34 2.75
N GLN A 54 -1.65 -20.95 1.50
CA GLN A 54 -0.51 -21.29 0.65
C GLN A 54 0.79 -20.71 1.26
N HIS A 55 1.79 -21.57 1.50
CA HIS A 55 3.17 -21.12 1.70
C HIS A 55 3.73 -20.73 0.34
N CYS A 56 4.52 -19.66 0.29
CA CYS A 56 5.16 -19.29 -0.96
C CYS A 56 6.23 -20.31 -1.35
N ASN A 57 6.49 -20.41 -2.65
CA ASN A 57 7.34 -21.48 -3.20
C ASN A 57 8.85 -21.25 -2.97
N VAL A 58 9.26 -20.20 -2.25
CA VAL A 58 10.68 -20.01 -1.92
C VAL A 58 11.06 -21.05 -0.86
N PRO A 59 12.03 -21.93 -1.16
CA PRO A 59 12.45 -22.94 -0.20
C PRO A 59 12.87 -22.32 1.14
N ALA A 60 12.45 -22.91 2.25
CA ALA A 60 12.81 -22.44 3.59
C ALA A 60 14.34 -22.28 3.78
N GLY A 61 15.13 -23.14 3.14
CA GLY A 61 16.60 -23.06 3.14
C GLY A 61 17.19 -21.88 2.39
N ILE A 62 16.42 -21.17 1.56
CA ILE A 62 16.80 -19.89 0.95
C ILE A 62 16.43 -18.74 1.88
N ILE A 63 15.23 -18.77 2.49
CA ILE A 63 14.81 -17.76 3.47
C ILE A 63 15.80 -17.66 4.63
N SER A 64 16.29 -18.80 5.13
CA SER A 64 17.30 -18.84 6.20
C SER A 64 18.68 -18.28 5.81
N LYS A 65 18.93 -18.06 4.51
CA LYS A 65 20.19 -17.50 3.98
C LYS A 65 20.09 -16.01 3.67
N LEU A 66 18.90 -15.42 3.75
CA LEU A 66 18.73 -13.98 3.62
C LEU A 66 19.49 -13.25 4.73
N GLU A 67 19.80 -11.98 4.49
CA GLU A 67 20.33 -11.10 5.53
C GLU A 67 19.39 -11.08 6.75
N PRO A 68 19.92 -11.01 7.98
CA PRO A 68 19.08 -10.99 9.18
C PRO A 68 18.16 -9.76 9.17
N LEU A 69 16.95 -9.92 9.71
CA LEU A 69 16.09 -8.77 9.97
C LEU A 69 16.72 -7.93 11.08
N ILE A 70 16.69 -6.61 10.91
CA ILE A 70 17.06 -5.65 11.94
C ILE A 70 15.94 -5.66 12.99
N ALA A 71 16.29 -6.08 14.21
CA ALA A 71 15.33 -6.27 15.30
C ALA A 71 15.12 -5.02 16.15
N GLU A 72 16.02 -4.04 16.06
CA GLU A 72 15.99 -2.81 16.83
C GLU A 72 15.88 -1.59 15.90
N GLU A 73 15.11 -0.58 16.32
CA GLU A 73 14.93 0.64 15.52
C GLU A 73 16.28 1.35 15.31
N PRO A 74 16.70 1.61 14.07
CA PRO A 74 17.89 2.40 13.79
C PRO A 74 17.71 3.83 14.30
N LEU A 75 18.55 4.27 15.24
CA LEU A 75 18.41 5.58 15.89
C LEU A 75 18.92 6.74 15.03
N ASP A 76 19.98 6.54 14.25
CA ASP A 76 20.46 7.55 13.31
C ASP A 76 19.73 7.49 11.97
N VAL A 77 19.33 8.65 11.46
CA VAL A 77 18.56 8.78 10.21
C VAL A 77 19.34 8.24 9.01
N TRP A 78 20.67 8.27 9.08
CA TRP A 78 21.58 7.89 8.00
C TRP A 78 22.26 6.53 8.20
N GLU A 79 22.08 5.87 9.34
CA GLU A 79 22.70 4.56 9.59
C GLU A 79 21.93 3.41 8.94
N GLY A 80 20.60 3.54 8.79
CA GLY A 80 19.77 2.58 8.05
C GLY A 80 19.77 2.81 6.53
N LEU A 81 19.84 4.07 6.08
CA LEU A 81 19.79 4.46 4.67
C LEU A 81 21.13 4.16 3.96
N GLY A 82 21.24 3.00 3.31
CA GLY A 82 22.29 2.70 2.32
C GLY A 82 23.48 1.85 2.78
N LYS A 83 23.78 1.71 4.08
CA LYS A 83 24.84 0.77 4.54
C LYS A 83 24.41 -0.70 4.41
N GLU A 84 23.15 -0.96 4.72
CA GLU A 84 22.57 -2.31 4.73
C GLU A 84 22.28 -2.85 3.32
N GLU A 85 22.14 -1.97 2.32
CA GLU A 85 22.00 -2.39 0.91
C GLU A 85 23.15 -3.27 0.43
N SER A 86 24.36 -3.06 0.98
CA SER A 86 25.54 -3.84 0.66
C SER A 86 25.49 -5.29 1.17
N HIS A 87 24.60 -5.57 2.13
CA HIS A 87 24.46 -6.88 2.76
C HIS A 87 23.27 -7.69 2.23
N ILE A 88 22.37 -7.06 1.48
CA ILE A 88 21.19 -7.70 0.88
C ILE A 88 21.59 -8.95 0.08
N LYS A 89 20.91 -10.06 0.37
CA LYS A 89 21.09 -11.34 -0.33
C LYS A 89 20.01 -11.50 -1.39
N TYR A 90 20.30 -10.98 -2.58
CA TYR A 90 19.39 -11.04 -3.71
C TYR A 90 19.04 -12.47 -4.11
N LEU A 91 17.76 -12.77 -4.27
CA LEU A 91 17.25 -14.09 -4.63
C LEU A 91 17.87 -14.66 -5.93
N PRO A 92 18.08 -13.88 -7.01
CA PRO A 92 18.77 -14.35 -8.22
C PRO A 92 20.23 -14.74 -8.02
N SER A 93 20.85 -14.46 -6.86
CA SER A 93 22.21 -14.92 -6.56
C SER A 93 22.25 -16.32 -5.93
N MET A 94 21.09 -16.84 -5.52
CA MET A 94 20.94 -18.10 -4.79
C MET A 94 20.02 -19.11 -5.47
N THR A 95 19.36 -18.71 -6.56
CA THR A 95 18.38 -19.52 -7.30
C THR A 95 18.65 -19.49 -8.79
N ASP A 96 18.31 -20.58 -9.49
CA ASP A 96 18.34 -20.61 -10.95
C ASP A 96 17.03 -20.03 -11.50
N LEU A 97 17.14 -19.05 -12.39
CA LEU A 97 16.00 -18.38 -13.02
C LEU A 97 15.73 -18.88 -14.44
N ALA A 98 16.39 -19.95 -14.89
CA ALA A 98 16.23 -20.50 -16.25
C ALA A 98 14.78 -20.90 -16.57
N ALA A 99 14.04 -21.42 -15.58
CA ALA A 99 12.65 -21.85 -15.75
C ALA A 99 11.63 -20.70 -15.76
N LYS A 100 12.04 -19.48 -15.39
CA LYS A 100 11.15 -18.32 -15.32
C LYS A 100 10.91 -17.73 -16.71
N ARG A 101 9.65 -17.38 -17.00
CA ARG A 101 9.19 -16.96 -18.33
C ARG A 101 9.49 -15.49 -18.62
N ARG A 102 9.12 -14.60 -17.69
CA ARG A 102 9.34 -13.16 -17.77
C ARG A 102 9.94 -12.66 -16.48
N PHE A 103 10.52 -11.48 -16.54
CA PHE A 103 11.16 -10.82 -15.41
C PHE A 103 10.53 -9.44 -15.30
N ILE A 104 9.94 -9.14 -14.15
CA ILE A 104 9.08 -7.96 -13.99
C ILE A 104 9.54 -7.25 -12.72
N TYR A 105 9.80 -5.95 -12.85
CA TYR A 105 10.08 -5.06 -11.74
C TYR A 105 8.94 -4.06 -11.60
N ILE A 106 8.40 -3.94 -10.39
CA ILE A 106 7.33 -3.01 -10.06
C ILE A 106 7.81 -2.12 -8.92
N ASP A 107 7.89 -0.83 -9.18
CA ASP A 107 8.28 0.18 -8.20
C ASP A 107 7.03 0.95 -7.73
N LEU A 108 6.57 0.65 -6.51
CA LEU A 108 5.43 1.29 -5.88
C LEU A 108 5.89 2.52 -5.09
N GLY A 109 5.42 3.69 -5.53
CA GLY A 109 5.88 4.99 -5.04
C GLY A 109 7.23 5.37 -5.67
N ALA A 110 7.28 5.29 -7.00
CA ALA A 110 8.52 5.38 -7.75
C ALA A 110 9.18 6.77 -7.73
N ARG A 111 8.44 7.85 -7.41
CA ARG A 111 8.93 9.23 -7.33
C ARG A 111 9.77 9.62 -8.55
N ASP A 112 11.03 10.02 -8.33
CA ASP A 112 11.98 10.25 -9.40
C ASP A 112 12.60 8.94 -9.90
N TYR A 113 12.97 8.88 -11.18
CA TYR A 113 13.59 7.69 -11.77
C TYR A 113 14.81 7.20 -10.98
N ASP A 114 15.62 8.14 -10.49
CA ASP A 114 16.81 7.86 -9.68
C ASP A 114 16.49 7.71 -8.18
N SER A 115 15.22 7.64 -7.78
CA SER A 115 14.84 7.29 -6.40
C SER A 115 15.06 5.80 -6.13
N SER A 116 14.82 4.95 -7.14
CA SER A 116 15.01 3.50 -7.04
C SER A 116 15.48 2.87 -8.35
N ILE A 117 14.80 3.15 -9.48
CA ILE A 117 15.02 2.44 -10.74
C ILE A 117 16.45 2.66 -11.24
N GLY A 118 16.85 3.91 -11.48
CA GLY A 118 18.16 4.25 -12.02
C GLY A 118 19.30 4.15 -11.01
N SER A 119 19.01 4.46 -9.74
CA SER A 119 20.05 4.58 -8.71
C SER A 119 20.37 3.26 -8.02
N TRP A 120 19.44 2.32 -7.96
CA TRP A 120 19.61 1.03 -7.28
C TRP A 120 19.27 -0.16 -8.18
N PHE A 121 18.05 -0.22 -8.73
CA PHE A 121 17.57 -1.40 -9.43
C PHE A 121 18.46 -1.73 -10.63
N GLU A 122 18.78 -0.77 -11.50
CA GLU A 122 19.65 -0.96 -12.67
C GLU A 122 21.11 -1.29 -12.32
N LYS A 123 21.54 -1.08 -11.07
CA LYS A 123 22.87 -1.49 -10.60
C LYS A 123 22.87 -2.92 -10.08
N GLN A 124 21.73 -3.39 -9.58
CA GLN A 124 21.59 -4.73 -8.99
C GLN A 124 21.04 -5.74 -10.00
N TYR A 125 20.18 -5.30 -10.90
CA TYR A 125 19.52 -6.05 -11.95
C TYR A 125 19.86 -5.43 -13.32
N PRO A 126 19.80 -6.20 -14.42
CA PRO A 126 19.44 -7.60 -14.49
C PRO A 126 20.52 -8.55 -13.93
N LYS A 127 20.10 -9.61 -13.23
CA LYS A 127 20.97 -10.72 -12.85
C LYS A 127 20.75 -11.90 -13.81
N GLN A 128 21.78 -12.74 -14.01
CA GLN A 128 21.73 -13.89 -14.93
C GLN A 128 21.36 -13.56 -16.39
N ASN A 129 21.70 -12.34 -16.86
CA ASN A 129 21.41 -11.87 -18.23
C ASN A 129 19.91 -11.89 -18.59
N LYS A 130 19.03 -11.62 -17.62
CA LYS A 130 17.57 -11.61 -17.78
C LYS A 130 17.02 -10.20 -17.85
N THR A 131 16.45 -9.77 -18.98
CA THR A 131 15.90 -8.42 -19.14
C THR A 131 14.56 -8.27 -18.42
N PHE A 132 14.34 -7.13 -17.74
CA PHE A 132 13.12 -6.87 -16.98
C PHE A 132 12.14 -5.94 -17.72
N GLU A 133 10.84 -6.24 -17.64
CA GLU A 133 9.76 -5.29 -17.84
C GLU A 133 9.64 -4.41 -16.58
N ILE A 134 9.68 -3.09 -16.73
CA ILE A 134 9.70 -2.17 -15.59
C ILE A 134 8.39 -1.36 -15.53
N TYR A 135 7.72 -1.39 -14.39
CA TYR A 135 6.54 -0.60 -14.08
C TYR A 135 6.87 0.39 -12.96
N ALA A 136 6.73 1.69 -13.24
CA ALA A 136 6.83 2.74 -12.23
C ALA A 136 5.42 3.16 -11.82
N VAL A 137 5.06 3.04 -10.55
CA VAL A 137 3.75 3.43 -10.02
C VAL A 137 3.92 4.72 -9.23
N GLU A 138 3.39 5.82 -9.77
CA GLU A 138 3.59 7.16 -9.20
C GLU A 138 2.35 8.04 -9.40
N ALA A 139 1.79 8.53 -8.30
CA ALA A 139 0.56 9.31 -8.29
C ALA A 139 0.78 10.82 -8.48
N ASP A 140 1.91 11.37 -8.02
CA ASP A 140 2.25 12.78 -8.13
C ASP A 140 2.71 13.11 -9.55
N ALA A 141 1.87 13.89 -10.23
CA ALA A 141 2.07 14.28 -11.62
C ALA A 141 3.36 15.08 -11.87
N SER A 142 3.97 15.68 -10.84
CA SER A 142 5.24 16.40 -10.96
C SER A 142 6.39 15.48 -11.37
N PHE A 143 6.29 14.17 -11.10
CA PHE A 143 7.30 13.20 -11.49
C PHE A 143 7.05 12.59 -12.87
N HIS A 144 5.84 12.65 -13.43
CA HIS A 144 5.47 11.88 -14.63
C HIS A 144 6.29 12.21 -15.89
N ALA A 145 6.74 13.46 -16.03
CA ALA A 145 7.46 13.91 -17.21
C ALA A 145 8.76 13.12 -17.45
N GLN A 146 9.44 12.70 -16.38
CA GLN A 146 10.71 11.98 -16.50
C GLN A 146 10.55 10.55 -17.01
N TYR A 147 9.40 9.93 -16.75
CA TYR A 147 9.11 8.58 -17.24
C TYR A 147 8.64 8.57 -18.69
N ARG A 148 7.90 9.59 -19.13
CA ARG A 148 7.49 9.72 -20.54
C ARG A 148 8.67 9.75 -21.51
N ALA A 149 9.83 10.23 -21.04
CA ALA A 149 11.05 10.32 -21.83
C ALA A 149 11.86 9.01 -21.88
N ARG A 150 11.44 7.93 -21.20
CA ARG A 150 12.23 6.72 -21.00
C ARG A 150 11.56 5.49 -21.63
N PRO A 151 11.95 5.05 -22.84
CA PRO A 151 11.26 4.00 -23.59
C PRO A 151 11.36 2.57 -23.02
N GLY A 152 11.93 2.37 -21.82
CA GLY A 152 12.01 1.07 -21.13
C GLY A 152 11.16 0.95 -19.86
N VAL A 153 10.44 2.02 -19.48
CA VAL A 153 9.65 2.07 -18.24
C VAL A 153 8.19 2.40 -18.54
N THR A 154 7.28 1.57 -18.06
CA THR A 154 5.84 1.83 -18.14
C THR A 154 5.39 2.58 -16.89
N LEU A 155 4.98 3.83 -17.05
CA LEU A 155 4.39 4.61 -15.96
C LEU A 155 2.92 4.20 -15.75
N LEU A 156 2.58 3.84 -14.51
CA LEU A 156 1.22 3.73 -14.00
C LEU A 156 0.93 4.97 -13.13
N PRO A 157 0.22 5.99 -13.65
CA PRO A 157 0.06 7.29 -13.00
C PRO A 157 -1.03 7.25 -11.91
N TYR A 158 -0.90 6.34 -10.95
CA TYR A 158 -1.89 6.05 -9.92
C TYR A 158 -1.22 5.82 -8.56
N ALA A 159 -1.97 6.01 -7.47
CA ALA A 159 -1.57 5.52 -6.16
C ALA A 159 -1.86 4.02 -6.05
N ALA A 160 -0.88 3.23 -5.59
CA ALA A 160 -1.10 1.82 -5.28
C ALA A 160 -2.02 1.69 -4.07
N TRP A 161 -3.13 0.97 -4.21
CA TRP A 161 -4.14 0.85 -3.15
C TRP A 161 -4.87 -0.50 -3.18
N VAL A 162 -5.81 -0.70 -2.25
CA VAL A 162 -6.58 -1.95 -2.12
C VAL A 162 -7.86 -1.97 -2.95
N ARG A 163 -8.22 -0.85 -3.60
CA ARG A 163 -9.39 -0.73 -4.47
C ARG A 163 -9.24 0.43 -5.44
N ASN A 164 -9.97 0.37 -6.55
CA ASN A 164 -10.06 1.47 -7.51
C ASN A 164 -10.95 2.57 -6.92
N GLU A 165 -10.37 3.70 -6.56
CA GLU A 165 -11.10 4.87 -6.06
C GLU A 165 -10.28 6.16 -6.23
N THR A 166 -10.88 7.30 -5.87
CA THR A 166 -10.11 8.53 -5.70
C THR A 166 -9.74 8.66 -4.23
N VAL A 167 -8.45 8.69 -3.94
CA VAL A 167 -7.94 8.89 -2.57
C VAL A 167 -7.48 10.33 -2.40
N VAL A 168 -7.45 10.79 -1.16
CA VAL A 168 -6.96 12.13 -0.80
C VAL A 168 -5.60 11.98 -0.15
N PHE A 169 -4.56 12.52 -0.79
CA PHE A 169 -3.28 12.72 -0.13
C PHE A 169 -3.34 13.98 0.72
N GLY A 170 -2.94 13.89 1.99
CA GLY A 170 -2.93 15.01 2.92
C GLY A 170 -1.56 15.23 3.57
N SER A 171 -1.20 16.48 3.79
CA SER A 171 -0.09 16.85 4.68
C SER A 171 -0.56 17.88 5.71
N LYS A 172 -0.42 17.52 6.99
CA LYS A 172 -0.65 18.44 8.10
C LYS A 172 0.47 19.49 8.11
N PRO A 173 0.14 20.77 8.29
CA PRO A 173 1.16 21.80 8.42
C PRO A 173 1.97 21.58 9.70
N ILE A 174 3.28 21.80 9.62
CA ILE A 174 4.14 21.85 10.80
C ILE A 174 4.05 23.26 11.38
N VAL A 175 3.50 23.39 12.58
CA VAL A 175 3.35 24.67 13.29
C VAL A 175 4.37 24.73 14.42
N ALA A 176 5.33 25.66 14.32
CA ALA A 176 6.36 25.88 15.33
C ALA A 176 6.35 27.35 15.76
N GLY A 177 5.75 27.64 16.92
CA GLY A 177 5.49 29.01 17.37
C GLY A 177 4.58 29.77 16.40
N SER A 178 5.06 30.89 15.85
CA SER A 178 4.35 31.67 14.83
C SER A 178 4.60 31.22 13.38
N LYS A 179 5.46 30.21 13.15
CA LYS A 179 5.81 29.72 11.82
C LYS A 179 4.94 28.53 11.44
N VAL A 180 4.39 28.55 10.23
CA VAL A 180 3.59 27.47 9.65
C VAL A 180 4.27 26.98 8.37
N TRP A 181 4.75 25.75 8.36
CA TRP A 181 5.34 25.11 7.19
C TRP A 181 4.30 24.18 6.56
N ARG A 182 3.83 24.54 5.37
CA ARG A 182 2.95 23.69 4.57
C ARG A 182 3.80 22.84 3.65
N MET A 183 3.88 21.56 3.95
CA MET A 183 4.56 20.58 3.10
C MET A 183 3.62 20.17 1.96
N ARG A 184 4.20 19.70 0.84
CA ARG A 184 3.37 19.07 -0.20
C ARG A 184 2.67 17.85 0.41
N PRO A 185 1.47 17.48 -0.06
CA PRO A 185 0.81 16.26 0.39
C PRO A 185 1.62 15.04 -0.09
N PHE A 186 2.55 14.58 0.74
CA PHE A 186 3.39 13.42 0.48
C PHE A 186 2.56 12.15 0.71
N GLY A 187 1.97 11.59 -0.35
CA GLY A 187 1.51 10.19 -0.45
C GLY A 187 0.42 9.68 0.51
N ARG A 188 0.06 10.43 1.56
CA ARG A 188 -0.65 9.88 2.71
C ARG A 188 -2.16 9.88 2.52
N ILE A 189 -2.75 8.69 2.45
CA ILE A 189 -4.19 8.45 2.21
C ILE A 189 -5.09 8.82 3.41
N GLU A 190 -4.56 9.44 4.47
CA GLU A 190 -5.35 10.03 5.57
C GLU A 190 -5.96 11.41 5.23
N GLY A 191 -5.92 11.80 3.95
CA GLY A 191 -6.29 13.15 3.53
C GLY A 191 -7.76 13.51 3.70
N GLU A 192 -8.66 12.56 3.97
CA GLU A 192 -10.07 12.88 4.24
C GLU A 192 -10.26 13.63 5.57
N GLN A 193 -9.61 13.18 6.64
CA GLN A 193 -9.58 13.93 7.91
C GLN A 193 -8.81 15.25 7.78
N ALA A 194 -7.76 15.26 6.95
CA ALA A 194 -6.98 16.46 6.66
C ALA A 194 -7.78 17.49 5.82
N ALA A 195 -8.69 17.05 4.95
CA ALA A 195 -9.56 17.93 4.18
C ALA A 195 -10.59 18.65 5.06
N GLU A 196 -10.99 18.02 6.17
CA GLU A 196 -11.97 18.56 7.12
C GLU A 196 -11.39 19.64 8.04
N ASP A 197 -10.07 19.64 8.30
CA ASP A 197 -9.42 20.59 9.22
C ASP A 197 -9.18 22.00 8.61
N GLY A 198 -9.29 22.12 7.28
CA GLY A 198 -9.10 23.37 6.53
C GLY A 198 -7.67 23.96 6.57
N MET A 199 -6.73 23.31 7.25
CA MET A 199 -5.33 23.75 7.42
C MET A 199 -4.35 22.92 6.60
N SER A 200 -4.69 21.66 6.31
CA SER A 200 -3.85 20.73 5.58
C SER A 200 -3.84 20.99 4.08
N ALA A 201 -2.68 20.75 3.45
CA ALA A 201 -2.61 20.69 2.00
C ALA A 201 -3.17 19.33 1.55
N VAL A 202 -4.12 19.33 0.61
CA VAL A 202 -4.73 18.11 0.09
C VAL A 202 -4.67 18.05 -1.43
N VAL A 203 -4.44 16.86 -1.97
CA VAL A 203 -4.57 16.58 -3.41
C VAL A 203 -5.35 15.29 -3.60
N ARG A 204 -6.30 15.30 -4.54
CA ARG A 204 -7.05 14.12 -4.94
C ARG A 204 -6.28 13.40 -6.04
N VAL A 205 -6.03 12.11 -5.84
CA VAL A 205 -5.32 11.28 -6.81
C VAL A 205 -6.12 10.03 -7.10
N ALA A 206 -6.03 9.56 -8.35
CA ALA A 206 -6.61 8.28 -8.72
C ALA A 206 -5.76 7.16 -8.11
N ALA A 207 -6.41 6.25 -7.38
CA ALA A 207 -5.81 5.04 -6.86
C ALA A 207 -6.36 3.82 -7.61
N PHE A 208 -5.54 2.78 -7.71
CA PHE A 208 -5.95 1.51 -8.32
C PHE A 208 -5.75 0.34 -7.36
N ASP A 209 -6.55 -0.69 -7.54
CA ASP A 209 -6.43 -1.98 -6.88
C ASP A 209 -5.16 -2.69 -7.38
N PHE A 210 -4.07 -2.51 -6.62
CA PHE A 210 -2.77 -3.09 -6.95
C PHE A 210 -2.83 -4.62 -6.99
N VAL A 211 -3.54 -5.25 -6.06
CA VAL A 211 -3.60 -6.71 -5.95
C VAL A 211 -4.38 -7.31 -7.11
N GLU A 212 -5.48 -6.68 -7.53
CA GLU A 212 -6.20 -7.09 -8.74
C GLU A 212 -5.35 -6.92 -10.00
N TRP A 213 -4.67 -5.79 -10.12
CA TRP A 213 -3.79 -5.51 -11.25
C TRP A 213 -2.64 -6.52 -11.32
N LEU A 214 -1.98 -6.83 -10.20
CA LEU A 214 -0.90 -7.81 -10.12
C LEU A 214 -1.36 -9.18 -10.63
N ARG A 215 -2.48 -9.69 -10.12
CA ARG A 215 -3.05 -11.00 -10.51
C ARG A 215 -3.43 -11.10 -11.99
N ARG A 216 -3.70 -9.97 -12.64
CA ARG A 216 -4.00 -9.91 -14.09
C ARG A 216 -2.74 -9.77 -14.94
N THR A 217 -1.69 -9.21 -14.38
CA THR A 217 -0.45 -8.87 -15.10
C THR A 217 0.57 -10.01 -15.06
N VAL A 218 0.66 -10.73 -13.94
CA VAL A 218 1.69 -11.74 -13.69
C VAL A 218 1.11 -13.13 -13.44
N THR A 219 1.96 -14.14 -13.58
CA THR A 219 1.67 -15.56 -13.34
C THR A 219 2.77 -16.16 -12.47
N ALA A 220 2.54 -17.35 -11.90
CA ALA A 220 3.54 -18.03 -11.06
C ALA A 220 4.85 -18.40 -11.79
N ASP A 221 4.81 -18.45 -13.14
CA ASP A 221 5.97 -18.73 -13.99
C ASP A 221 6.83 -17.48 -14.25
N ASP A 222 6.34 -16.28 -13.90
CA ASP A 222 7.12 -15.04 -13.99
C ASP A 222 8.02 -14.89 -12.76
N PHE A 223 9.11 -14.13 -12.90
CA PHE A 223 9.96 -13.68 -11.80
C PHE A 223 9.63 -12.22 -11.48
N VAL A 224 9.04 -11.96 -10.33
CA VAL A 224 8.49 -10.65 -9.98
C VAL A 224 9.24 -10.06 -8.79
N VAL A 225 9.85 -8.89 -9.02
CA VAL A 225 10.47 -8.07 -7.98
C VAL A 225 9.58 -6.85 -7.73
N VAL A 226 9.27 -6.60 -6.47
CA VAL A 226 8.51 -5.39 -6.07
C VAL A 226 9.35 -4.56 -5.10
N LYS A 227 9.51 -3.27 -5.39
CA LYS A 227 9.91 -2.28 -4.37
C LYS A 227 8.66 -1.52 -3.94
N MET A 228 8.47 -1.35 -2.64
CA MET A 228 7.28 -0.73 -2.06
C MET A 228 7.66 0.32 -1.02
N ASP A 229 7.32 1.56 -1.31
CA ASP A 229 7.53 2.75 -0.48
C ASP A 229 6.41 3.72 -0.86
N VAL A 230 5.27 3.59 -0.18
CA VAL A 230 4.01 4.24 -0.54
C VAL A 230 3.48 5.10 0.61
N GLU A 231 4.42 5.64 1.40
CA GLU A 231 4.23 6.68 2.41
C GLU A 231 3.09 6.35 3.41
N GLY A 232 3.07 5.11 3.93
CA GLY A 232 2.21 4.70 5.06
C GLY A 232 1.05 3.78 4.71
N THR A 233 0.99 3.26 3.48
CA THR A 233 -0.08 2.34 3.02
C THR A 233 0.40 0.90 2.83
N GLU A 234 1.67 0.62 3.16
CA GLU A 234 2.34 -0.66 2.92
C GLU A 234 1.63 -1.80 3.65
N ILE A 235 1.33 -1.63 4.94
CA ILE A 235 0.69 -2.67 5.75
C ILE A 235 -0.70 -3.04 5.20
N ALA A 236 -1.43 -2.04 4.71
CA ALA A 236 -2.73 -2.21 4.07
C ALA A 236 -2.62 -3.06 2.79
N LEU A 237 -1.63 -2.77 1.94
CA LEU A 237 -1.35 -3.52 0.72
C LEU A 237 -0.88 -4.95 1.02
N ILE A 238 0.03 -5.15 1.98
CA ILE A 238 0.52 -6.48 2.37
C ILE A 238 -0.62 -7.34 2.90
N LYS A 239 -1.48 -6.80 3.77
CA LYS A 239 -2.67 -7.53 4.24
C LYS A 239 -3.57 -7.93 3.09
N ASP A 240 -3.76 -7.07 2.09
CA ASP A 240 -4.60 -7.41 0.94
C ASP A 240 -3.96 -8.46 0.02
N LEU A 241 -2.64 -8.37 -0.22
CA LEU A 241 -1.85 -9.37 -0.96
C LEU A 241 -1.97 -10.76 -0.33
N VAL A 242 -1.86 -10.83 1.00
CA VAL A 242 -2.00 -12.08 1.76
C VAL A 242 -3.44 -12.60 1.70
N ARG A 243 -4.43 -11.74 1.97
CA ARG A 243 -5.85 -12.11 2.06
C ARG A 243 -6.42 -12.61 0.73
N ARG A 244 -5.89 -12.10 -0.38
CA ARG A 244 -6.28 -12.43 -1.76
C ARG A 244 -5.34 -13.41 -2.45
N ASP A 245 -4.42 -14.02 -1.70
CA ASP A 245 -3.54 -15.08 -2.18
C ASP A 245 -2.68 -14.66 -3.38
N ALA A 246 -2.19 -13.43 -3.31
CA ALA A 246 -1.34 -12.81 -4.34
C ALA A 246 0.08 -12.57 -3.85
N MET A 247 0.34 -12.71 -2.54
CA MET A 247 1.67 -12.50 -1.96
C MET A 247 2.73 -13.39 -2.63
N CYS A 248 2.39 -14.65 -2.93
CA CYS A 248 3.31 -15.59 -3.57
C CYS A 248 3.49 -15.41 -5.09
N LEU A 249 2.84 -14.39 -5.68
CA LEU A 249 3.17 -13.93 -7.04
C LEU A 249 4.40 -13.01 -7.06
N ILE A 250 4.84 -12.53 -5.89
CA ILE A 250 6.03 -11.70 -5.72
C ILE A 250 7.16 -12.63 -5.27
N ASP A 251 8.17 -12.83 -6.11
CA ASP A 251 9.32 -13.65 -5.77
C ASP A 251 10.26 -12.94 -4.79
N GLU A 252 10.40 -11.61 -4.93
CA GLU A 252 11.31 -10.80 -4.11
C GLU A 252 10.70 -9.43 -3.80
N LEU A 253 10.54 -9.09 -2.52
CA LEU A 253 9.92 -7.86 -2.06
C LEU A 253 10.92 -7.01 -1.28
N PHE A 254 11.09 -5.75 -1.69
CA PHE A 254 11.80 -4.71 -0.96
C PHE A 254 10.77 -3.73 -0.44
N MET A 255 10.64 -3.55 0.88
CA MET A 255 9.57 -2.73 1.45
C MET A 255 10.10 -1.77 2.50
N GLU A 256 9.79 -0.48 2.34
CA GLU A 256 9.97 0.53 3.38
C GLU A 256 8.73 0.55 4.25
N CYS A 257 8.84 0.01 5.46
CA CYS A 257 7.72 0.06 6.39
C CYS A 257 7.72 1.42 7.09
N HIS A 258 6.78 2.28 6.74
CA HIS A 258 6.60 3.57 7.40
C HIS A 258 6.00 3.39 8.80
N PHE A 259 6.81 3.63 9.83
CA PHE A 259 6.41 3.60 11.25
C PHE A 259 6.61 4.95 11.93
N ASP A 260 6.03 5.07 13.12
CA ASP A 260 6.14 6.20 14.02
C ASP A 260 7.58 6.32 14.51
N ARG A 261 8.34 7.11 13.77
CA ARG A 261 9.62 7.60 14.19
C ARG A 261 9.46 9.04 14.58
N TYR A 262 10.01 9.39 15.73
CA TYR A 262 10.16 10.78 16.09
C TYR A 262 11.22 11.43 15.21
N VAL A 263 10.79 11.97 14.09
CA VAL A 263 11.66 12.75 13.22
C VAL A 263 11.86 14.11 13.87
N LYS A 264 13.12 14.48 14.10
CA LYS A 264 13.48 15.86 14.45
C LYS A 264 13.43 16.69 13.18
N CYS A 265 12.25 17.18 12.78
CA CYS A 265 12.13 18.05 11.60
C CYS A 265 11.72 19.46 12.03
N CYS A 266 12.55 20.45 11.65
CA CYS A 266 12.41 21.87 11.98
C CYS A 266 12.37 22.17 13.50
N SER A 267 13.06 23.23 13.94
CA SER A 267 13.08 23.71 15.34
C SER A 267 13.41 22.70 16.46
N GLY A 268 13.76 21.45 16.14
CA GLY A 268 14.08 20.42 17.11
C GLY A 268 12.87 19.70 17.73
N GLU A 269 11.67 19.90 17.21
CA GLU A 269 10.45 19.24 17.69
C GLU A 269 10.33 17.81 17.13
N ARG A 270 9.80 16.92 17.96
CA ARG A 270 9.53 15.52 17.61
C ARG A 270 8.08 15.43 17.15
N ILE A 271 7.85 15.02 15.90
CA ILE A 271 6.49 14.78 15.39
C ILE A 271 6.24 13.28 15.23
N ASN A 272 5.05 12.83 15.59
CA ASN A 272 4.56 11.50 15.22
C ASN A 272 4.06 11.60 13.77
N ARG A 273 4.68 10.82 12.88
CA ARG A 273 4.30 10.82 11.48
C ARG A 273 3.47 9.60 11.11
N PHE A 274 3.37 8.49 11.82
CA PHE A 274 2.61 7.31 11.35
C PHE A 274 1.92 6.58 12.49
N ASN A 275 0.95 5.71 12.17
CA ASN A 275 0.16 5.00 13.19
C ASN A 275 0.72 3.62 13.57
N PHE A 276 1.93 3.28 13.11
CA PHE A 276 2.55 1.96 13.33
C PHE A 276 3.82 2.09 14.15
N SER A 277 4.20 1.08 14.92
CA SER A 277 5.50 1.06 15.63
C SER A 277 6.56 0.29 14.84
N TYR A 278 7.84 0.53 15.13
CA TYR A 278 8.93 -0.28 14.57
C TYR A 278 8.74 -1.78 14.82
N SER A 279 8.34 -2.15 16.03
CA SER A 279 8.08 -3.56 16.39
C SER A 279 7.00 -4.20 15.52
N GLN A 280 5.96 -3.46 15.15
CA GLN A 280 4.92 -3.94 14.25
C GLN A 280 5.46 -4.19 12.84
N CYS A 281 6.29 -3.28 12.32
CA CYS A 281 7.01 -3.50 11.07
C CYS A 281 7.91 -4.74 11.14
N TYR A 282 8.72 -4.87 12.18
CA TYR A 282 9.59 -6.04 12.37
C TYR A 282 8.80 -7.35 12.37
N HIS A 283 7.70 -7.42 13.13
CA HIS A 283 6.85 -8.60 13.18
C HIS A 283 6.21 -8.91 11.81
N LEU A 284 5.81 -7.89 11.05
CA LEU A 284 5.30 -8.05 9.68
C LEU A 284 6.34 -8.72 8.77
N PHE A 285 7.59 -8.22 8.76
CA PHE A 285 8.67 -8.85 7.99
C PHE A 285 8.94 -10.29 8.41
N LYS A 286 8.93 -10.54 9.73
CA LYS A 286 9.14 -11.89 10.26
C LYS A 286 8.03 -12.84 9.80
N GLU A 287 6.76 -12.45 9.92
CA GLU A 287 5.63 -13.28 9.47
C GLU A 287 5.69 -13.57 7.97
N LEU A 288 6.04 -12.58 7.14
CA LEU A 288 6.22 -12.78 5.69
C LEU A 288 7.35 -13.78 5.38
N ARG A 289 8.49 -13.70 6.09
CA ARG A 289 9.58 -14.69 5.94
C ARG A 289 9.16 -16.08 6.43
N ASP A 290 8.44 -16.18 7.55
CA ASP A 290 7.91 -17.44 8.07
C ASP A 290 6.93 -18.09 7.06
N MET A 291 6.21 -17.28 6.27
CA MET A 291 5.33 -17.73 5.18
C MET A 291 6.08 -18.15 3.90
N GLY A 292 7.40 -17.99 3.86
CA GLY A 292 8.23 -18.33 2.70
C GLY A 292 8.36 -17.19 1.67
N SER A 293 8.10 -15.94 2.02
CA SER A 293 8.35 -14.80 1.13
C SER A 293 9.78 -14.26 1.31
N ALA A 294 10.51 -14.06 0.21
CA ALA A 294 11.79 -13.36 0.24
C ALA A 294 11.54 -11.86 0.35
N VAL A 295 11.50 -11.36 1.58
CA VAL A 295 11.28 -9.94 1.88
C VAL A 295 12.51 -9.31 2.54
N HIS A 296 12.84 -8.11 2.08
CA HIS A 296 13.96 -7.29 2.52
C HIS A 296 13.43 -6.00 3.14
N GLN A 297 14.01 -5.62 4.29
CA GLN A 297 13.76 -4.31 4.87
C GLN A 297 14.45 -3.25 4.00
N TRP A 298 13.66 -2.31 3.48
CA TRP A 298 14.13 -1.15 2.74
C TRP A 298 14.06 0.08 3.63
N TRP A 299 14.97 1.03 3.41
CA TRP A 299 15.12 2.24 4.20
C TRP A 299 15.31 3.41 3.25
#